data_AF-A0A968I8D6-F1
#
_entry.id   AF-A0A968I8D6-F1
#
_cell.length_a   1.000
_cell.length_b   1.000
_cell.length_c   1.000
_cell.angle_alpha   90.00
_cell.angle_beta   90.00
_cell.angle_gamma   90.00
#
_symmetry.space_group_name_H-M   'P 1'
#
loop_
_entity.id
_entity.type
_entity.pdbx_description
1 polymer ?
#
loop_
_entity_poly.entity_id
_entity_poly.type
_entity_poly.pdbx_seq_one_letter_code
_entity_poly.pdbx_strand_id
1 'polypeptide(L)' 'MDDRPPQTVIVVSHTHWDREWYHPLGVMRPRLAALIDTLIDQPDGLPFLLDGQAIVLEDYLALRPERRAALRHA' A
#
# COMPACT_ATOMS: atom_id res chain seq x y z
N MET A 1 31.74 3.17 -25.99
CA MET A 1 30.27 3.08 -25.88
C MET A 1 29.96 1.75 -25.25
N ASP A 2 28.99 1.69 -24.34
CA ASP A 2 28.62 0.46 -23.65
C ASP A 2 27.78 -0.42 -24.59
N ASP A 3 28.33 -1.56 -25.03
CA ASP A 3 27.73 -2.49 -26.02
C ASP A 3 26.83 -3.57 -25.37
N ARG A 4 26.40 -3.37 -24.12
CA ARG A 4 25.51 -4.33 -23.44
C ARG A 4 24.09 -4.31 -24.04
N PRO A 5 23.42 -5.48 -24.16
CA PRO A 5 22.03 -5.54 -24.60
C PRO A 5 21.11 -4.79 -23.63
N PRO A 6 19.99 -4.22 -24.11
CA PRO A 6 19.05 -3.49 -23.26
C PRO A 6 18.51 -4.43 -22.17
N GLN A 7 18.51 -3.94 -20.93
CA GLN A 7 17.93 -4.66 -19.79
C GLN A 7 16.49 -4.21 -19.58
N THR A 8 15.60 -5.17 -19.31
CA THR A 8 14.26 -4.86 -18.82
C THR A 8 14.33 -4.62 -17.31
N VAL A 9 13.85 -3.47 -16.86
CA VAL A 9 13.74 -3.12 -15.44
C VAL A 9 12.26 -3.12 -15.07
N ILE A 10 11.89 -3.91 -14.06
CA ILE A 10 10.53 -3.96 -13.52
C ILE A 10 10.56 -3.22 -12.18
N VAL A 11 9.77 -2.16 -12.08
CA VAL A 11 9.62 -1.38 -10.84
C VAL A 11 8.27 -1.74 -10.23
N VAL A 12 8.27 -2.09 -8.95
CA VAL A 12 7.06 -2.40 -8.18
C VAL A 12 6.94 -1.41 -7.04
N SER A 13 5.91 -0.56 -7.09
CA SER A 13 5.59 0.35 -5.99
C SER A 13 5.10 -0.46 -4.80
N HIS A 14 5.73 -0.29 -3.66
CA HIS A 14 5.34 -0.95 -2.42
C HIS A 14 5.80 -0.13 -1.22
N THR A 15 5.26 -0.45 -0.04
CA THR A 15 5.87 -0.07 1.23
C THR A 15 6.00 -1.32 2.09
N HIS A 16 7.08 -1.42 2.84
CA HIS A 16 7.17 -2.41 3.90
C HIS A 16 6.40 -1.89 5.12
N TRP A 17 5.44 -2.65 5.63
CA TRP A 17 4.54 -2.20 6.66
C TRP A 17 4.59 -3.08 7.90
N ASP A 18 5.49 -2.76 8.83
CA ASP A 18 5.44 -3.34 10.16
C ASP A 18 4.13 -2.96 10.85
N ARG A 19 3.27 -3.96 11.11
CA ARG A 19 1.96 -3.77 11.73
C ARG A 19 2.05 -3.03 13.07
N GLU A 20 3.09 -3.32 13.83
CA GLU A 20 3.55 -2.57 15.00
C GLU A 20 5.05 -2.84 15.20
N TRP A 21 5.78 -1.84 15.68
CA TRP A 21 7.21 -1.99 15.96
C TRP A 21 7.68 -0.96 17.01
N TYR A 22 8.38 0.11 16.60
CA TYR A 22 8.81 1.18 17.51
C TYR A 22 7.65 2.09 17.96
N HIS A 23 6.52 2.02 17.27
CA HIS A 23 5.26 2.59 17.72
C HIS A 23 4.18 1.51 17.88
N PRO A 24 3.28 1.65 18.87
CA PRO A 24 2.15 0.74 19.03
C PRO A 24 1.20 0.77 17.82
N LEU A 25 0.42 -0.31 17.65
CA LEU A 25 -0.60 -0.44 16.60
C LEU A 25 -1.52 0.80 16.48
N GLY A 26 -1.92 1.40 17.61
CA GLY A 26 -2.80 2.58 17.62
C GLY A 26 -2.23 3.81 16.92
N VAL A 27 -0.89 3.91 16.80
CA VAL A 27 -0.20 4.98 16.08
C VAL A 27 0.07 4.59 14.62
N MET A 28 0.39 3.32 14.38
CA MET A 28 0.67 2.82 13.03
C MET A 28 -0.60 2.75 12.18
N ARG A 29 -1.70 2.24 12.72
CA ARG A 29 -2.94 2.00 11.95
C ARG A 29 -3.53 3.25 11.29
N PRO A 30 -3.57 4.45 11.93
CA PRO A 30 -3.99 5.67 11.24
C PRO A 30 -3.05 6.08 10.09
N ARG A 31 -1.75 5.81 10.18
CA ARG A 31 -0.80 6.08 9.10
C ARG A 31 -1.03 5.12 7.91
N LEU A 32 -1.31 3.85 8.19
CA LEU A 32 -1.72 2.88 7.16
C LEU A 32 -2.98 3.38 6.44
N ALA A 33 -3.96 3.87 7.20
CA ALA A 33 -5.19 4.39 6.62
C ALA A 33 -4.96 5.60 5.72
N ALA A 34 -4.09 6.54 6.11
CA ALA A 34 -3.74 7.68 5.28
C ALA A 34 -3.03 7.26 3.97
N LEU A 35 -2.15 6.24 4.02
CA LEU A 35 -1.53 5.68 2.83
C LEU A 35 -2.57 5.11 1.88
N ILE A 36 -3.45 4.23 2.36
CA ILE A 36 -4.47 3.58 1.52
C ILE A 36 -5.48 4.61 1.00
N ASP A 37 -5.89 5.58 1.81
CA ASP A 37 -6.73 6.70 1.36
C ASP A 37 -6.06 7.44 0.19
N THR A 38 -4.75 7.67 0.25
CA THR A 38 -4.00 8.31 -0.85
C THR A 38 -3.99 7.44 -2.12
N LEU A 39 -3.75 6.13 -1.98
CA LEU A 39 -3.74 5.21 -3.12
C LEU A 39 -5.11 5.13 -3.82
N ILE A 40 -6.20 5.19 -3.04
CA ILE A 40 -7.58 5.14 -3.57
C ILE A 40 -7.98 6.49 -4.20
N ASP A 41 -7.70 7.61 -3.52
CA ASP A 41 -8.22 8.92 -3.92
C ASP A 41 -7.35 9.61 -4.99
N GLN A 42 -6.07 9.23 -5.08
CA GLN A 42 -5.09 9.82 -5.99
C GLN A 42 -4.25 8.73 -6.69
N PRO A 43 -4.88 7.82 -7.46
CA PRO A 43 -4.15 6.76 -8.14
C PRO A 43 -3.23 7.35 -9.23
N ASP A 44 -1.98 6.88 -9.28
CA ASP A 44 -1.03 7.20 -10.35
C ASP A 44 -1.16 6.26 -11.57
N GLY A 45 -2.10 5.31 -11.51
CA GLY A 45 -2.36 4.31 -12.54
C GLY A 45 -1.44 3.10 -12.48
N LEU A 46 -0.55 3.00 -11.48
CA LEU A 46 0.34 1.86 -11.29
C LEU A 46 -0.16 0.94 -10.15
N PRO A 47 0.00 -0.38 -10.26
CA PRO A 47 -0.28 -1.29 -9.17
C PRO A 47 0.61 -1.01 -7.95
N PHE A 48 0.03 -1.09 -6.75
CA PHE A 48 0.75 -0.97 -5.49
C PHE A 48 0.71 -2.29 -4.71
N LEU A 49 1.87 -2.82 -4.35
CA LEU A 49 1.98 -4.04 -3.55
C LEU A 49 1.86 -3.70 -2.06
N LEU A 50 0.77 -4.16 -1.43
CA LEU A 50 0.52 -4.01 0.02
C LEU A 50 1.28 -5.07 0.85
N ASP A 51 2.59 -5.13 0.65
CA ASP A 51 3.56 -5.86 1.49
C ASP A 51 3.31 -7.38 1.67
N GLY A 52 2.49 -7.99 0.81
CA GLY A 52 2.20 -9.43 0.86
C GLY A 52 1.35 -9.87 2.08
N GLN A 53 0.73 -8.93 2.79
CA GLN A 53 -0.05 -9.21 4.00
C GLN A 53 -1.50 -8.76 3.85
N ALA A 54 -2.45 -9.70 3.92
CA ALA A 54 -3.86 -9.38 3.74
C ALA A 54 -4.47 -8.60 4.93
N ILE A 55 -3.88 -8.71 6.12
CA ILE A 55 -4.40 -8.09 7.36
C ILE A 55 -4.48 -6.56 7.29
N VAL A 56 -3.66 -5.92 6.46
CA VAL A 56 -3.70 -4.46 6.25
C VAL A 56 -5.05 -3.98 5.72
N LEU A 57 -5.77 -4.82 4.98
CA LEU A 57 -7.12 -4.51 4.49
C LEU A 57 -8.13 -4.48 5.65
N GLU A 58 -8.01 -5.39 6.61
CA GLU A 58 -8.86 -5.41 7.80
C GLU A 58 -8.52 -4.25 8.74
N ASP A 59 -7.23 -3.98 8.96
CA ASP A 59 -6.77 -2.86 9.78
C ASP A 59 -7.21 -1.51 9.19
N TYR A 60 -7.23 -1.37 7.85
CA TYR A 60 -7.80 -0.22 7.16
C TYR A 60 -9.32 -0.12 7.39
N LEU A 61 -10.07 -1.18 7.10
CA LEU A 61 -11.53 -1.18 7.20
C LEU A 61 -12.04 -1.07 8.64
N ALA A 62 -11.21 -1.39 9.63
CA ALA A 62 -11.51 -1.11 11.03
C ALA A 62 -11.59 0.41 11.33
N LEU A 63 -10.86 1.24 10.58
CA LEU A 63 -10.90 2.71 10.69
C LEU A 63 -11.74 3.39 9.60
N ARG A 64 -12.00 2.69 8.49
CA ARG A 64 -12.69 3.18 7.28
C ARG A 64 -13.73 2.17 6.77
N PRO A 65 -14.71 1.73 7.59
CA PRO A 65 -15.66 0.70 7.18
C PRO A 65 -16.46 1.09 5.92
N GLU A 66 -16.73 2.38 5.72
CA GLU A 66 -17.41 2.95 4.55
C GLU A 66 -16.63 2.77 3.24
N ARG A 67 -15.31 2.59 3.30
CA ARG A 67 -14.44 2.47 2.12
C ARG A 67 -14.39 1.06 1.53
N ARG A 68 -15.10 0.08 2.11
CA ARG A 68 -15.12 -1.32 1.62
C ARG A 68 -15.46 -1.44 0.14
N ALA A 69 -16.41 -0.64 -0.35
CA ALA A 69 -16.78 -0.67 -1.77
C ALA A 69 -15.64 -0.13 -2.66
N ALA A 70 -15.01 0.98 -2.29
CA ALA A 70 -13.89 1.55 -3.03
C ALA A 70 -12.69 0.57 -3.07
N LEU A 71 -12.35 -0.04 -1.93
CA LEU A 71 -11.23 -0.98 -1.81
C LEU A 71 -11.37 -2.23 -2.70
N ARG A 72 -12.60 -2.65 -3.04
CA ARG A 72 -12.81 -3.79 -3.96
C ARG A 72 -12.59 -3.45 -5.43
N HIS A 73 -12.62 -2.16 -5.78
CA HIS A 73 -12.49 -1.68 -7.15
C HIS A 73 -11.19 -0.89 -7.38
N ALA A 74 -10.39 -0.71 -6.33
CA ALA A 74 -9.08 -0.08 -6.36
C ALA A 74 -8.02 -1.03 -6.94
#